data_AF-A0A8N4IDY6-F1
#
_entry.id   AF-A0A8N4IDY6-F1
#
_cell.length_a   1.000
_cell.length_b   1.000
_cell.length_c   1.000
_cell.angle_alpha   90.00
_cell.angle_beta   90.00
_cell.angle_gamma   90.00
#
_symmetry.space_group_name_H-M   'P 1'
#
loop_
_entity.id
_entity.type
_entity.pdbx_description
1 polymer ?
#
loop_
_entity_poly.entity_id
_entity_poly.type
_entity_poly.pdbx_seq_one_letter_code
_entity_poly.pdbx_strand_id
1 'polypeptide(L)'
;MLHSRGELVLMLDADGATKVTDLEKLETQMHALAEKDKDNLSAAMPNGLSLKLSDIEVAAFGSCARLEKQALATRKWYRNLLMKGFHLIVLLTAGPGIHDTQVVL
;
A
#
# COMPACT_ATOMS: atom_id res chain seq x y z
N MET A 1 0.11 -17.65 -2.07
CA MET A 1 1.48 -17.60 -2.66
C MET A 1 1.73 -18.87 -3.49
N LEU A 2 1.52 -18.84 -4.80
CA LEU A 2 1.66 -20.06 -5.63
C LEU A 2 3.09 -20.33 -6.12
N HIS A 3 3.98 -19.32 -6.11
CA HIS A 3 5.37 -19.44 -6.60
C HIS A 3 6.41 -18.71 -5.72
N SER A 4 6.00 -18.21 -4.55
CA SER A 4 6.91 -17.52 -3.62
C SER A 4 7.37 -18.50 -2.54
N ARG A 5 8.68 -18.55 -2.27
CA ARG A 5 9.27 -19.35 -1.19
C ARG A 5 9.50 -18.57 0.11
N GLY A 6 9.41 -17.25 0.06
CA GLY A 6 9.61 -16.38 1.22
C GLY A 6 8.41 -16.38 2.17
N GLU A 7 8.66 -16.05 3.43
CA GLU A 7 7.64 -15.88 4.47
C GLU A 7 6.78 -14.63 4.23
N LEU A 8 7.39 -13.57 3.68
CA LEU A 8 6.73 -12.33 3.29
C LEU A 8 6.72 -12.17 1.76
N VAL A 9 5.67 -11.54 1.23
CA VAL A 9 5.61 -11.11 -0.17
C VAL A 9 5.52 -9.60 -0.24
N LEU A 10 6.47 -9.01 -0.95
CA LEU A 10 6.46 -7.60 -1.32
C LEU A 10 5.97 -7.46 -2.76
N MET A 11 4.91 -6.68 -2.96
CA MET A 11 4.46 -6.26 -4.29
C MET A 11 5.00 -4.86 -4.58
N LEU A 12 5.70 -4.71 -5.70
CA LEU A 12 6.31 -3.44 -6.11
C LEU A 12 6.30 -3.34 -7.64
N ASP A 13 6.10 -2.13 -8.17
CA ASP A 13 6.29 -1.85 -9.59
C ASP A 13 7.78 -1.99 -9.98
N ALA A 14 8.03 -2.58 -11.15
CA ALA A 14 9.38 -2.80 -11.67
C ALA A 14 10.03 -1.53 -12.26
N ASP A 15 9.28 -0.42 -12.35
CA ASP A 15 9.72 0.84 -12.95
C ASP A 15 10.60 1.69 -12.02
N GLY A 16 10.81 1.25 -10.78
CA GLY A 16 11.60 1.96 -9.79
C GLY A 16 10.95 3.26 -9.28
N ALA A 17 9.65 3.46 -9.52
CA ALA A 17 8.91 4.62 -9.02
C ALA A 17 8.86 4.65 -7.49
N THR A 18 8.90 3.48 -6.85
CA THR A 18 8.86 3.36 -5.39
C THR A 18 10.27 3.12 -4.82
N LYS A 19 10.73 4.05 -3.97
CA LYS A 19 11.97 3.88 -3.21
C LYS A 19 11.72 3.03 -1.97
N VAL A 20 12.40 1.88 -1.90
CA VAL A 20 12.34 0.97 -0.75
C VAL A 20 13.57 1.17 0.14
N THR A 21 13.67 2.33 0.78
CA THR A 21 14.83 2.68 1.63
C THR A 21 14.74 2.08 3.04
N ASP A 22 13.53 1.82 3.51
CA ASP A 22 13.27 1.47 4.91
C ASP A 22 12.54 0.11 5.02
N LEU A 23 12.89 -0.86 4.16
CA LEU A 23 12.25 -2.19 4.17
C LEU A 23 12.41 -2.88 5.52
N GLU A 24 13.61 -2.82 6.11
CA GLU A 24 13.92 -3.43 7.41
C GLU A 24 13.03 -2.87 8.53
N LYS A 25 12.73 -1.57 8.47
CA LYS A 25 11.83 -0.92 9.43
C LYS A 25 10.40 -1.41 9.26
N LEU A 26 9.94 -1.57 8.01
CA LEU A 26 8.61 -2.09 7.71
C LEU A 26 8.48 -3.54 8.20
N GLU A 27 9.45 -4.38 7.91
CA GLU A 27 9.51 -5.78 8.35
C GLU A 27 9.49 -5.88 9.88
N THR A 28 10.34 -5.11 10.58
CA THR A 28 10.36 -5.07 12.06
C THR A 28 9.00 -4.66 12.63
N GLN A 29 8.32 -3.68 12.03
CA GLN A 29 6.99 -3.26 12.47
C GLN A 29 5.92 -4.33 12.21
N MET A 30 6.00 -5.05 11.08
CA MET A 30 5.09 -6.16 10.79
C MET A 30 5.27 -7.31 11.77
N HIS A 31 6.51 -7.68 12.11
CA HIS A 31 6.78 -8.69 13.14
C HIS A 31 6.27 -8.26 14.51
N ALA A 32 6.51 -7.01 14.92
CA ALA A 32 6.03 -6.51 16.21
C ALA A 32 4.49 -6.51 16.31
N LEU A 33 3.78 -6.25 15.21
CA LEU A 33 2.32 -6.34 15.16
C LEU A 33 1.84 -7.79 15.24
N ALA A 34 2.49 -8.70 14.53
CA ALA A 34 2.17 -10.13 14.56
C ALA A 34 2.36 -10.73 15.98
N GLU A 35 3.44 -10.35 16.68
CA GLU A 35 3.68 -10.79 18.07
C GLU A 35 2.61 -10.24 19.02
N LYS A 36 2.25 -8.97 18.89
CA LYS A 36 1.22 -8.34 19.72
C LYS A 36 -0.15 -8.98 19.55
N ASP A 37 -0.54 -9.35 18.32
CA ASP A 37 -1.80 -10.03 18.07
C ASP A 37 -1.82 -11.44 18.67
N LYS A 38 -0.67 -12.14 18.64
CA LYS A 38 -0.50 -13.44 19.30
C LYS A 38 -0.69 -13.36 20.82
N ASP A 39 -0.15 -12.33 21.46
CA ASP A 39 -0.31 -12.10 22.90
C ASP A 39 -1.77 -11.80 23.28
N ASN A 40 -2.48 -11.00 22.48
CA ASN A 40 -3.90 -10.73 22.69
C ASN A 40 -4.78 -11.98 22.50
N LEU A 41 -4.47 -12.82 21.50
CA LEU A 41 -5.25 -14.01 21.19
C LEU A 41 -5.01 -15.15 22.22
N SER A 42 -3.80 -15.24 22.76
CA SER A 42 -3.46 -16.19 23.83
C SER A 42 -4.01 -15.76 25.20
N ALA A 43 -4.12 -14.46 25.47
CA ALA A 43 -4.80 -13.95 26.67
C ALA A 43 -6.32 -14.18 26.63
N ALA A 44 -6.92 -14.26 25.44
CA ALA A 44 -8.36 -14.46 25.25
C ALA A 44 -8.79 -15.95 25.31
N MET A 45 -7.88 -16.92 25.19
CA MET A 45 -8.20 -18.35 25.13
C MET A 45 -7.22 -19.21 25.96
N PRO A 46 -7.60 -19.72 27.14
CA PRO A 46 -6.69 -20.44 28.05
C PRO A 46 -6.44 -21.92 27.68
N ASN A 47 -6.96 -22.44 26.56
CA ASN A 47 -6.92 -23.87 26.25
C ASN A 47 -6.01 -24.19 25.04
N GLY A 48 -4.69 -24.20 25.27
CA GLY A 48 -3.75 -25.19 24.73
C GLY A 48 -3.57 -25.40 23.21
N LEU A 49 -4.20 -24.61 22.33
CA LEU A 49 -4.00 -24.71 20.89
C LEU A 49 -2.86 -23.80 20.46
N SER A 50 -1.74 -24.41 20.06
CA SER A 50 -0.56 -23.75 19.50
C SER A 50 -0.93 -23.07 18.17
N LEU A 51 -1.46 -21.85 18.25
CA LEU A 51 -1.63 -20.96 17.11
C LEU A 51 -0.24 -20.67 16.53
N LYS A 52 0.03 -21.22 15.35
CA LYS A 52 1.29 -21.00 14.65
C LYS A 52 1.30 -19.57 14.14
N LEU A 53 2.50 -18.99 14.04
CA LEU A 53 2.78 -17.69 13.41
C LEU A 53 2.17 -17.59 11.98
N SER A 54 1.82 -18.73 11.39
CA SER A 54 1.18 -18.93 10.08
C SER A 54 -0.24 -18.38 9.96
N ASP A 55 -0.97 -18.17 11.06
CA ASP A 55 -2.41 -17.83 11.02
C ASP A 55 -2.69 -16.32 11.14
N ILE A 56 -1.67 -15.50 11.39
CA ILE A 56 -1.83 -14.04 11.52
C ILE A 56 -1.45 -13.39 10.18
N GLU A 57 -2.47 -13.06 9.40
CA GLU A 57 -2.30 -12.38 8.11
C GLU A 57 -2.13 -10.86 8.33
N VAL A 58 -0.88 -10.40 8.39
CA VAL A 58 -0.55 -8.98 8.48
C VAL A 58 -0.29 -8.43 7.07
N ALA A 59 -1.10 -7.46 6.65
CA ALA A 59 -0.91 -6.73 5.40
C ALA A 59 -0.62 -5.25 5.67
N ALA A 60 0.44 -4.73 5.06
CA ALA A 60 0.80 -3.32 5.10
C ALA A 60 0.66 -2.69 3.71
N PHE A 61 0.00 -1.54 3.63
CA PHE A 61 -0.22 -0.81 2.38
C PHE A 61 0.45 0.56 2.44
N GLY A 62 1.28 0.86 1.44
CA GLY A 62 1.90 2.18 1.27
C GLY A 62 0.89 3.20 0.73
N SER A 63 0.79 4.37 1.37
CA SER A 63 -0.03 5.47 0.88
C SER A 63 0.79 6.44 0.03
N CYS A 64 0.45 6.57 -1.26
CA CYS A 64 1.08 7.52 -2.19
C CYS A 64 0.59 8.97 -2.03
N ALA A 65 -0.42 9.22 -1.17
CA ALA A 65 -1.01 10.54 -0.99
C ALA A 65 0.00 11.63 -0.59
N ARG A 66 1.12 11.24 0.04
CA ARG A 66 2.19 12.17 0.44
C ARG A 66 3.04 12.67 -0.75
N LEU A 67 3.11 11.93 -1.85
CA LEU A 67 3.91 12.28 -3.05
C LEU A 67 3.18 13.23 -3.99
N GLU A 68 1.85 13.33 -3.89
CA GLU A 68 1.00 14.14 -4.76
C GLU A 68 1.43 15.61 -4.79
N LYS A 69 1.70 16.20 -3.61
CA LYS A 69 2.08 17.62 -3.52
C LYS A 69 3.45 17.91 -4.14
N GLN A 70 4.41 16.98 -4.02
CA GLN A 70 5.74 17.13 -4.64
C GLN A 70 5.68 16.87 -6.15
N ALA A 71 4.90 15.87 -6.59
CA ALA A 71 4.69 15.57 -7.99
C ALA A 71 4.00 16.74 -8.72
N LEU A 72 3.01 17.39 -8.08
CA LEU A 72 2.36 18.59 -8.62
C LEU A 72 3.31 19.79 -8.73
N ALA A 73 4.25 19.94 -7.79
CA ALA A 73 5.21 21.04 -7.76
C ALA A 73 6.33 20.91 -8.82
N THR A 74 6.74 19.68 -9.14
CA THR A 74 7.76 19.41 -10.18
C THR A 74 7.18 19.30 -11.59
N ARG A 75 5.87 19.09 -11.71
CA ARG A 75 5.16 18.97 -12.99
C ARG A 75 5.08 20.28 -13.77
N LYS A 76 5.31 20.23 -15.08
CA LYS A 76 5.05 21.35 -15.98
C LYS A 76 3.56 21.72 -15.92
N TRP A 77 3.26 23.02 -15.85
CA TRP A 77 1.91 23.56 -15.64
C TRP A 77 0.88 23.04 -16.68
N TYR A 78 1.28 22.88 -17.94
CA TYR A 78 0.42 22.40 -19.02
C TYR A 78 -0.04 20.95 -18.82
N ARG A 79 0.77 20.09 -18.17
CA ARG A 79 0.41 18.70 -17.87
C ARG A 79 -0.70 18.64 -16.82
N ASN A 80 -0.62 19.51 -15.81
CA ASN A 80 -1.67 19.65 -14.79
C ASN A 80 -2.98 20.19 -15.39
N LEU A 81 -2.90 21.11 -16.36
CA LEU A 81 -4.07 21.61 -17.08
C LEU A 81 -4.72 20.50 -17.92
N LEU A 82 -3.93 19.75 -18.68
CA LEU A 82 -4.41 18.67 -19.53
C LEU A 82 -5.08 17.55 -18.73
N MET A 83 -4.51 17.20 -17.56
CA MET A 83 -5.10 16.19 -16.66
C MET A 83 -6.46 16.63 -16.11
N LYS A 84 -6.60 17.89 -15.68
CA LYS A 84 -7.89 18.44 -15.23
C LYS A 84 -8.92 18.50 -16.37
N GLY A 85 -8.48 18.85 -17.57
CA GLY A 85 -9.33 18.86 -18.77
C GLY A 85 -9.81 17.46 -19.14
N PHE A 86 -8.93 16.46 -19.11
CA PHE A 86 -9.30 15.07 -19.33
C PHE A 86 -10.29 14.58 -18.28
N HIS A 87 -10.05 14.83 -17.00
CA HIS A 87 -10.97 14.44 -15.93
C HIS A 87 -12.34 15.12 -16.06
N LEU A 88 -12.39 16.38 -16.51
CA LEU A 88 -13.64 17.08 -16.81
C LEU A 88 -14.41 16.39 -17.94
N ILE A 89 -13.72 15.97 -19.01
CA ILE A 89 -14.34 15.24 -20.12
C ILE A 89 -14.87 13.90 -19.61
N VAL A 90 -14.06 13.14 -18.86
CA VAL A 90 -14.47 11.85 -18.28
C VAL A 90 -15.66 12.01 -17.34
N LEU A 91 -15.70 13.06 -16.51
CA LEU A 91 -16.83 13.36 -15.65
C LEU A 91 -18.11 13.62 -16.46
N LEU A 92 -18.01 14.36 -17.57
CA LEU A 92 -19.14 14.65 -18.45
C LEU A 92 -19.61 13.43 -19.24
N THR A 93 -18.71 12.52 -19.63
CA THR A 93 -19.04 11.38 -20.50
C THR A 93 -19.35 10.09 -19.76
N ALA A 94 -18.66 9.81 -18.65
CA ALA A 94 -18.69 8.54 -17.94
C ALA A 94 -19.24 8.64 -16.51
N GLY A 95 -19.44 9.87 -16.00
CA GLY A 95 -20.06 10.12 -14.70
C GLY A 95 -19.07 10.20 -13.53
N PRO A 96 -19.57 10.62 -12.34
CA PRO A 96 -18.74 10.97 -11.19
C PRO A 96 -18.07 9.79 -10.48
N GLY A 97 -18.26 8.56 -10.94
CA GLY A 97 -17.67 7.37 -10.32
C GLY A 97 -16.27 7.02 -10.83
N ILE A 98 -15.80 7.66 -11.91
CA ILE A 98 -14.50 7.34 -12.54
C ILE A 98 -13.47 8.41 -12.19
N HIS A 99 -12.59 8.06 -11.26
CA HIS A 99 -11.44 8.88 -10.89
C HIS A 99 -10.17 8.34 -11.53
N ASP A 100 -9.41 9.23 -12.16
CA ASP A 100 -8.10 8.90 -12.72
C ASP A 100 -7.10 8.67 -11.58
N THR A 101 -6.54 7.46 -11.51
CA THR A 101 -5.53 7.06 -10.53
C THR A 101 -4.13 7.58 -10.85
N GLN A 102 -3.91 8.14 -12.05
CA GLN A 102 -2.60 8.58 -12.55
C GLN A 102 -2.17 9.99 -12.07
N VAL A 103 -2.90 10.59 -11.13
CA VAL A 103 -2.63 11.96 -10.66
C VAL A 103 -1.38 12.06 -9.76
N VAL A 104 -0.87 10.95 -9.20
CA VAL A 104 0.20 10.98 -8.18
C VAL A 104 1.59 10.52 -8.67
N LEU A 105 1.71 9.92 -9.85
CA LEU A 105 3.00 9.63 -10.50
C LEU A 105 3.19 10.56 -11.69
#